data_AF-A0A7S0KFI7-F1
#
_entry.id   AF-A0A7S0KFI7-F1
#
_cell.length_a   1.000
_cell.length_b   1.000
_cell.length_c   1.000
_cell.angle_alpha   90.00
_cell.angle_beta   90.00
_cell.angle_gamma   90.00
#
_symmetry.space_group_name_H-M   'P 1'
#
loop_
_entity.id
_entity.type
_entity.pdbx_description
1 polymer ?
#
loop_
_entity_poly.entity_id
_entity_poly.type
_entity_poly.pdbx_seq_one_letter_code
_entity_poly.pdbx_strand_id
1 'polypeptide(L)'
;SSAHSARTKTTTGTRMLFARSTAPAGDWREVFQREFVDALAPNCSYAQTAKLLRRCVRTGAVSFFDIERNPEKFFEAHRMLAKRANDCGPGMWIRFTVQFNLCAGTVVALASKSQRARLKEMQAKGKLGCFCLTERLAGVNSGLVVNTRATYDRERRLFVIDSGGGGGGKKKATSR
;
A
#
# COMPACT_ATOMS: atom_id res chain seq x y z
N SER A 1 -5.60 55.67 -37.68
CA SER A 1 -6.34 55.52 -36.40
C SER A 1 -7.33 54.39 -36.60
N SER A 2 -7.37 53.27 -35.87
CA SER A 2 -6.96 53.00 -34.49
C SER A 2 -6.58 51.51 -34.38
N ALA A 3 -5.50 51.22 -33.64
CA ALA A 3 -4.99 49.88 -33.40
C ALA A 3 -5.87 49.13 -32.38
N HIS A 4 -6.24 47.88 -32.68
CA HIS A 4 -6.85 46.97 -31.71
C HIS A 4 -5.74 46.20 -30.98
N SER A 5 -5.42 46.65 -29.78
CA SER A 5 -4.47 46.02 -28.85
C SER A 5 -5.07 44.76 -28.24
N ALA A 6 -4.42 43.62 -28.46
CA ALA A 6 -4.68 42.36 -27.77
C ALA A 6 -4.36 42.51 -26.27
N ARG A 7 -5.30 42.11 -25.40
CA ARG A 7 -5.10 42.04 -23.95
C ARG A 7 -5.00 40.59 -23.51
N THR A 8 -3.79 40.06 -23.50
CA THR A 8 -3.46 38.76 -22.91
C THR A 8 -3.59 38.85 -21.38
N LYS A 9 -4.50 38.04 -20.81
CA LYS A 9 -4.61 37.87 -19.36
C LYS A 9 -3.53 36.88 -18.90
N THR A 10 -2.51 37.38 -18.23
CA THR A 10 -1.48 36.61 -17.53
C THR A 10 -2.06 36.04 -16.25
N THR A 11 -2.52 34.78 -16.29
CA THR A 11 -2.88 34.04 -15.08
C THR A 11 -1.61 33.39 -14.53
N THR A 12 -1.04 33.99 -13.49
CA THR A 12 0.05 33.44 -12.69
C THR A 12 -0.44 32.20 -11.95
N GLY A 13 -0.41 31.05 -12.61
CA GLY A 13 -0.67 29.75 -11.99
C GLY A 13 0.55 29.32 -11.19
N THR A 14 0.45 29.37 -9.87
CA THR A 14 1.40 28.76 -8.93
C THR A 14 1.64 27.31 -9.34
N ARG A 15 2.81 27.05 -9.93
CA ARG A 15 3.22 25.72 -10.39
C ARG A 15 3.52 24.90 -9.15
N MET A 16 2.53 24.13 -8.70
CA MET A 16 2.67 23.19 -7.60
C MET A 16 3.78 22.20 -8.00
N LEU A 17 4.93 22.30 -7.35
CA LEU A 17 6.06 21.39 -7.54
C LEU A 17 5.63 20.00 -7.06
N PHE A 18 5.05 19.21 -7.95
CA PHE A 18 4.96 17.78 -7.77
C PHE A 18 6.39 17.26 -7.68
N ALA A 19 6.76 16.70 -6.53
CA ALA A 19 7.99 15.95 -6.39
C ALA A 19 8.06 14.96 -7.56
N ARG A 20 9.06 15.13 -8.44
CA ARG A 20 9.31 14.22 -9.55
C ARG A 20 9.44 12.83 -8.96
N SER A 21 8.51 11.94 -9.33
CA SER A 21 8.71 10.51 -9.15
C SER A 21 10.01 10.17 -9.84
N THR A 22 11.02 9.73 -9.09
CA THR A 22 12.23 9.14 -9.66
C THR A 22 11.87 7.74 -10.15
N ALA A 23 10.98 7.66 -11.13
CA ALA A 23 10.80 6.45 -11.89
C ALA A 23 12.14 6.21 -12.62
N PRO A 24 12.79 5.06 -12.43
CA PRO A 24 14.02 4.74 -13.14
C PRO A 24 13.77 4.80 -14.66
N ALA A 25 14.75 5.30 -15.42
CA ALA A 25 14.68 5.31 -16.88
C ALA A 25 14.58 3.85 -17.40
N GLY A 26 13.59 3.56 -18.25
CA GLY A 26 13.32 2.23 -18.81
C GLY A 26 11.87 1.79 -18.67
N ASP A 27 11.50 0.67 -19.28
CA ASP A 27 10.19 0.04 -19.07
C ASP A 27 10.06 -0.36 -17.59
N TRP A 28 8.99 0.10 -16.94
CA TRP A 28 8.71 -0.20 -15.54
C TRP A 28 8.68 -1.71 -15.29
N ARG A 29 8.24 -2.50 -16.29
CA ARG A 29 8.14 -3.96 -16.21
C ARG A 29 9.52 -4.59 -16.10
N GLU A 30 10.46 -4.19 -16.95
CA GLU A 30 11.83 -4.70 -16.94
C GLU A 30 12.54 -4.36 -15.62
N VAL A 31 12.36 -3.13 -15.15
CA VAL A 31 12.91 -2.72 -13.85
C VAL A 31 12.26 -3.52 -12.73
N PHE A 32 10.94 -3.70 -12.75
CA PHE A 32 10.25 -4.45 -11.71
C PHE A 32 10.69 -5.92 -11.68
N GLN A 33 10.82 -6.53 -12.86
CA GLN A 33 11.33 -7.89 -13.05
C GLN A 33 12.72 -8.03 -12.40
N ARG A 34 13.68 -7.22 -12.84
CA ARG A 34 15.07 -7.28 -12.36
C ARG A 34 15.17 -7.01 -10.85
N GLU A 35 14.52 -5.96 -10.37
CA GLU A 35 14.73 -5.45 -9.01
C GLU A 35 13.96 -6.20 -7.92
N PHE A 36 12.84 -6.83 -8.28
CA PHE A 36 11.93 -7.45 -7.30
C PHE A 36 11.53 -8.88 -7.59
N VAL A 37 11.50 -9.30 -8.86
CA VAL A 37 11.14 -10.68 -9.20
C VAL A 37 12.40 -11.56 -9.24
N ASP A 38 13.43 -11.12 -9.97
CA ASP A 38 14.69 -11.86 -10.09
C ASP A 38 15.54 -11.79 -8.83
N ALA A 39 15.41 -10.70 -8.07
CA ALA A 39 16.04 -10.53 -6.77
C ALA A 39 15.52 -11.51 -5.68
N LEU A 40 14.45 -12.26 -5.95
CA LEU A 40 13.97 -13.30 -5.04
C LEU A 40 14.84 -14.56 -5.19
N ALA A 41 15.73 -14.77 -4.23
CA ALA A 41 16.47 -16.03 -4.13
C ALA A 41 15.52 -17.21 -3.85
N PRO A 42 15.87 -18.44 -4.26
CA PRO A 42 15.18 -19.63 -3.79
C PRO A 42 15.17 -19.71 -2.26
N ASN A 43 14.09 -20.23 -1.67
CA ASN A 43 13.95 -20.41 -0.22
C ASN A 43 14.19 -19.14 0.63
N CYS A 44 13.72 -17.96 0.17
CA CYS A 44 13.88 -16.73 0.94
C CYS A 44 13.21 -16.81 2.32
N SER A 45 13.93 -16.37 3.35
CA SER A 45 13.37 -16.15 4.68
C SER A 45 12.33 -15.01 4.69
N TYR A 46 11.50 -15.00 5.76
CA TYR A 46 10.57 -13.89 6.01
C TYR A 46 11.26 -12.54 6.15
N ALA A 47 12.46 -12.49 6.73
CA ALA A 47 13.23 -11.26 6.86
C ALA A 47 13.70 -10.72 5.50
N GLN A 48 14.17 -11.61 4.61
CA GLN A 48 14.61 -11.24 3.26
C GLN A 48 13.44 -10.71 2.42
N THR A 49 12.31 -11.43 2.39
CA THR A 49 11.11 -10.97 1.65
C THR A 49 10.56 -9.66 2.21
N ALA A 50 10.56 -9.47 3.54
CA ALA A 50 10.15 -8.20 4.14
C ALA A 50 11.10 -7.05 3.78
N LYS A 51 12.43 -7.29 3.73
CA LYS A 51 13.41 -6.27 3.29
C LYS A 51 13.17 -5.88 1.84
N LEU A 52 12.91 -6.86 0.96
CA LEU A 52 12.61 -6.61 -0.45
C LEU A 52 11.30 -5.84 -0.64
N LEU A 53 10.26 -6.19 0.11
CA LEU A 53 8.97 -5.48 0.07
C LEU A 53 9.11 -4.03 0.56
N ARG A 54 9.86 -3.76 1.64
CA ARG A 54 10.14 -2.38 2.09
C ARG A 54 10.82 -1.57 1.00
N ARG A 55 11.76 -2.18 0.27
CA ARG A 55 12.41 -1.56 -0.88
C ARG A 55 11.40 -1.26 -1.99
N CYS A 56 10.57 -2.23 -2.38
CA CYS A 56 9.52 -2.05 -3.39
C CYS A 56 8.55 -0.91 -3.05
N VAL A 57 8.13 -0.82 -1.78
CA VAL A 57 7.29 0.27 -1.28
C VAL A 57 8.02 1.60 -1.42
N ARG A 58 9.25 1.68 -0.91
CA ARG A 58 10.05 2.91 -0.87
C ARG A 58 10.42 3.45 -2.25
N THR A 59 10.76 2.58 -3.20
CA THR A 59 11.15 3.00 -4.55
C THR A 59 9.97 3.49 -5.37
N GLY A 60 8.73 3.18 -4.96
CA GLY A 60 7.55 3.53 -5.74
C GLY A 60 7.47 2.81 -7.08
N ALA A 61 8.16 1.67 -7.24
CA ALA A 61 8.09 0.85 -8.44
C ALA A 61 6.64 0.49 -8.79
N VAL A 62 5.84 0.25 -7.75
CA VAL A 62 4.37 0.31 -7.77
C VAL A 62 3.94 1.36 -6.76
N SER A 63 3.00 2.24 -7.13
CA SER A 63 2.39 3.21 -6.21
C SER A 63 1.34 2.53 -5.34
N PHE A 64 1.20 2.96 -4.07
CA PHE A 64 0.02 2.62 -3.27
C PHE A 64 -1.30 3.10 -3.91
N PHE A 65 -1.23 4.05 -4.84
CA PHE A 65 -2.40 4.56 -5.57
C PHE A 65 -2.60 3.87 -6.92
N ASP A 66 -1.73 2.95 -7.34
CA ASP A 66 -1.85 2.29 -8.66
C ASP A 66 -3.11 1.43 -8.74
N ILE A 67 -3.62 0.87 -7.63
CA ILE A 67 -4.91 0.16 -7.64
C ILE A 67 -6.09 1.02 -8.13
N GLU A 68 -6.02 2.34 -7.95
CA GLU A 68 -7.01 3.31 -8.45
C GLU A 68 -6.59 3.94 -9.78
N ARG A 69 -5.30 4.27 -9.94
CA ARG A 69 -4.80 5.12 -11.04
C ARG A 69 -4.21 4.36 -12.21
N ASN A 70 -3.73 3.15 -11.96
CA ASN A 70 -3.12 2.28 -12.96
C ASN A 70 -3.30 0.80 -12.52
N PRO A 71 -4.54 0.31 -12.48
CA PRO A 71 -4.84 -1.01 -11.94
C PRO A 71 -4.13 -2.12 -12.73
N GLU A 72 -3.96 -1.95 -14.04
CA GLU A 72 -3.22 -2.91 -14.88
C GLU A 72 -1.79 -3.10 -14.39
N LYS A 73 -1.05 -2.01 -14.12
CA LYS A 73 0.30 -2.08 -13.56
C LYS A 73 0.32 -2.80 -12.21
N PHE A 74 -0.64 -2.51 -11.33
CA PHE A 74 -0.75 -3.17 -10.03
C PHE A 74 -0.97 -4.69 -10.17
N PHE A 75 -1.95 -5.11 -10.98
CA PHE A 75 -2.26 -6.52 -11.19
C PHE A 75 -1.11 -7.25 -11.88
N GLU A 76 -0.44 -6.58 -12.81
CA GLU A 76 0.67 -7.17 -13.52
C GLU A 76 1.90 -7.37 -12.62
N ALA A 77 2.26 -6.38 -11.81
CA ALA A 77 3.30 -6.53 -10.80
C ALA A 77 3.01 -7.70 -9.83
N HIS A 78 1.75 -7.83 -9.40
CA HIS A 78 1.31 -8.96 -8.59
C HIS A 78 1.48 -10.31 -9.31
N ARG A 79 1.05 -10.41 -10.57
CA ARG A 79 1.20 -11.62 -11.39
C ARG A 79 2.67 -12.00 -11.58
N MET A 80 3.53 -11.03 -11.85
CA MET A 80 4.97 -11.25 -12.02
C MET A 80 5.60 -11.87 -10.76
N LEU A 81 5.23 -11.37 -9.56
CA LEU A 81 5.67 -11.97 -8.29
C LEU A 81 5.05 -13.36 -8.05
N ALA A 82 3.78 -13.55 -8.40
CA ALA A 82 3.08 -14.83 -8.21
C ALA A 82 3.66 -15.97 -9.05
N LYS A 83 4.22 -15.67 -10.24
CA LYS A 83 4.92 -16.68 -11.06
C LYS A 83 6.13 -17.32 -10.34
N ARG A 84 6.70 -16.65 -9.33
CA ARG A 84 7.82 -17.16 -8.52
C ARG A 84 7.37 -17.80 -7.20
N ALA A 85 6.06 -17.99 -7.00
CA ALA A 85 5.49 -18.46 -5.74
C ALA A 85 6.03 -19.83 -5.29
N ASN A 86 6.32 -20.73 -6.24
CA ASN A 86 6.79 -22.08 -5.95
C ASN A 86 8.30 -22.13 -5.66
N ASP A 87 9.08 -21.19 -6.19
CA ASP A 87 10.55 -21.27 -6.18
C ASP A 87 11.19 -20.48 -5.02
N CYS A 88 10.57 -19.36 -4.63
CA CYS A 88 11.20 -18.36 -3.77
C CYS A 88 10.74 -18.40 -2.30
N GLY A 89 9.96 -19.41 -1.93
CA GLY A 89 9.39 -19.59 -0.59
C GLY A 89 8.06 -18.86 -0.37
N PRO A 90 7.34 -19.18 0.72
CA PRO A 90 5.96 -18.75 0.89
C PRO A 90 5.86 -17.23 1.14
N GLY A 91 5.24 -16.55 0.19
CA GLY A 91 4.39 -15.39 0.50
C GLY A 91 4.93 -14.01 0.14
N MET A 92 5.94 -13.84 -0.72
CA MET A 92 6.25 -12.50 -1.24
C MET A 92 5.03 -11.87 -1.95
N TRP A 93 4.40 -12.61 -2.88
CA TRP A 93 3.20 -12.15 -3.58
C TRP A 93 2.00 -11.93 -2.62
N ILE A 94 1.87 -12.79 -1.59
CA ILE A 94 0.84 -12.62 -0.54
C ILE A 94 1.08 -11.33 0.25
N ARG A 95 2.31 -11.10 0.72
CA ARG A 95 2.68 -9.88 1.46
C ARG A 95 2.51 -8.63 0.60
N PHE A 96 2.84 -8.73 -0.69
CA PHE A 96 2.58 -7.67 -1.66
C PHE A 96 1.08 -7.34 -1.73
N THR A 97 0.21 -8.34 -1.89
CA THR A 97 -1.24 -8.12 -1.90
C THR A 97 -1.75 -7.55 -0.57
N VAL A 98 -1.31 -8.08 0.57
CA VAL A 98 -1.70 -7.53 1.89
C VAL A 98 -1.28 -6.07 2.02
N GLN A 99 -0.08 -5.72 1.55
CA GLN A 99 0.45 -4.37 1.63
C GLN A 99 -0.27 -3.39 0.70
N PHE A 100 -0.38 -3.72 -0.59
CA PHE A 100 -0.84 -2.80 -1.63
C PHE A 100 -2.37 -2.83 -1.80
N ASN A 101 -2.98 -4.01 -1.79
CA ASN A 101 -4.43 -4.14 -1.95
C ASN A 101 -5.17 -3.92 -0.63
N LEU A 102 -4.84 -4.71 0.39
CA LEU A 102 -5.66 -4.71 1.60
C LEU A 102 -5.35 -3.52 2.52
N CYS A 103 -4.07 -3.29 2.82
CA CYS A 103 -3.67 -2.19 3.71
C CYS A 103 -3.79 -0.84 3.00
N ALA A 104 -3.00 -0.61 1.94
CA ALA A 104 -3.00 0.66 1.23
C ALA A 104 -4.31 0.88 0.46
N GLY A 105 -4.83 -0.13 -0.24
CA GLY A 105 -6.07 0.00 -1.01
C GLY A 105 -7.29 0.33 -0.16
N THR A 106 -7.40 -0.13 1.08
CA THR A 106 -8.46 0.32 2.01
C THR A 106 -8.34 1.81 2.32
N VAL A 107 -7.13 2.32 2.54
CA VAL A 107 -6.90 3.76 2.78
C VAL A 107 -7.18 4.57 1.50
N VAL A 108 -6.84 4.04 0.32
CA VAL A 108 -7.21 4.67 -0.95
C VAL A 108 -8.74 4.74 -1.04
N ALA A 109 -9.45 3.64 -0.87
CA ALA A 109 -10.91 3.60 -1.04
C ALA A 109 -11.69 4.48 -0.05
N LEU A 110 -11.29 4.51 1.23
CA LEU A 110 -12.14 5.03 2.31
C LEU A 110 -11.63 6.32 2.95
N ALA A 111 -10.36 6.68 2.76
CA ALA A 111 -9.75 7.73 3.58
C ALA A 111 -9.90 9.14 2.99
N SER A 112 -9.93 10.13 3.88
CA SER A 112 -9.89 11.55 3.54
C SER A 112 -8.57 11.96 2.85
N LYS A 113 -8.54 13.16 2.27
CA LYS A 113 -7.35 13.72 1.61
C LYS A 113 -6.13 13.76 2.53
N SER A 114 -6.30 14.14 3.81
CA SER A 114 -5.20 14.22 4.78
C SER A 114 -4.66 12.82 5.15
N GLN A 115 -5.54 11.82 5.28
CA GLN A 115 -5.13 10.43 5.50
C GLN A 115 -4.42 9.83 4.28
N ARG A 116 -4.89 10.13 3.06
CA ARG A 116 -4.17 9.78 1.82
C ARG A 116 -2.78 10.44 1.73
N ALA A 117 -2.59 11.64 2.28
CA ALA A 117 -1.26 12.25 2.38
C ALA A 117 -0.33 11.46 3.31
N ARG A 118 -0.84 10.99 4.46
CA ARG A 118 -0.10 10.09 5.37
C ARG A 118 0.26 8.76 4.70
N LEU A 119 -0.59 8.24 3.81
CA LEU A 119 -0.29 7.04 3.02
C LEU A 119 0.90 7.27 2.06
N LYS A 120 1.00 8.45 1.44
CA LYS A 120 2.18 8.80 0.63
C LYS A 120 3.45 8.84 1.46
N GLU A 121 3.40 9.42 2.66
CA GLU A 121 4.55 9.42 3.57
C GLU A 121 4.95 8.00 4.01
N MET A 122 3.96 7.14 4.29
CA MET A 122 4.18 5.73 4.60
C MET A 122 4.94 5.05 3.45
N GLN A 123 4.54 5.31 2.21
CA GLN A 123 5.20 4.79 1.02
C GLN A 123 6.65 5.29 0.93
N ALA A 124 6.86 6.61 1.00
CA ALA A 124 8.18 7.23 0.90
C ALA A 124 9.16 6.71 1.98
N LYS A 125 8.65 6.35 3.17
CA LYS A 125 9.44 5.78 4.27
C LYS A 125 9.66 4.27 4.15
N GLY A 126 9.09 3.59 3.14
CA GLY A 126 9.17 2.13 3.00
C GLY A 126 8.47 1.38 4.14
N LYS A 127 7.49 1.99 4.80
CA LYS A 127 6.81 1.39 5.95
C LYS A 127 5.86 0.29 5.48
N LEU A 128 5.89 -0.86 6.15
CA LEU A 128 4.96 -1.95 5.92
C LEU A 128 3.74 -1.84 6.85
N GLY A 129 2.61 -2.35 6.40
CA GLY A 129 1.37 -2.44 7.15
C GLY A 129 0.75 -3.85 7.06
N CYS A 130 -0.39 -4.00 7.74
CA CYS A 130 -1.24 -5.19 7.67
C CYS A 130 -2.67 -4.77 7.32
N PHE A 131 -3.49 -5.77 7.01
CA PHE A 131 -4.94 -5.64 7.08
C PHE A 131 -5.48 -6.59 8.15
N CYS A 132 -5.69 -6.03 9.34
CA CYS A 132 -5.91 -6.78 10.56
C CYS A 132 -7.42 -6.94 10.86
N LEU A 133 -8.15 -7.59 9.94
CA LEU A 133 -9.60 -7.81 10.06
C LEU A 133 -9.94 -9.02 10.94
N THR A 134 -9.43 -10.20 10.56
CA THR A 134 -9.74 -11.50 11.17
C THR A 134 -9.30 -11.59 12.64
N GLU A 135 -10.22 -12.06 13.48
CA GLU A 135 -10.00 -12.36 14.90
C GLU A 135 -9.88 -13.86 15.14
N ARG A 136 -9.45 -14.24 16.35
CA ARG A 136 -9.26 -15.66 16.70
C ARG A 136 -10.53 -16.48 16.51
N LEU A 137 -11.68 -15.91 16.87
CA LEU A 137 -13.00 -16.57 16.83
C LEU A 137 -13.93 -15.99 15.74
N ALA A 138 -13.48 -14.98 14.99
CA ALA A 138 -14.29 -14.35 13.95
C ALA A 138 -13.49 -14.17 12.65
N GLY A 139 -14.01 -14.72 11.57
CA GLY A 139 -13.43 -14.62 10.23
C GLY A 139 -14.52 -14.35 9.19
N VAL A 140 -14.18 -14.55 7.91
CA VAL A 140 -15.16 -14.36 6.82
C VAL A 140 -16.42 -15.21 6.99
N ASN A 141 -16.29 -16.42 7.54
CA ASN A 141 -17.41 -17.34 7.74
C ASN A 141 -18.29 -17.01 8.97
N SER A 142 -17.90 -16.06 9.81
CA SER A 142 -18.70 -15.63 10.98
C SER A 142 -19.50 -14.36 10.71
N GLY A 143 -19.68 -13.97 9.44
CA GLY A 143 -20.37 -12.73 9.06
C GLY A 143 -19.64 -11.45 9.48
N LEU A 144 -18.33 -11.53 9.77
CA LEU A 144 -17.53 -10.42 10.30
C LEU A 144 -18.04 -9.84 11.63
N VAL A 145 -18.78 -10.61 12.42
CA VAL A 145 -19.11 -10.23 13.80
C VAL A 145 -17.82 -10.24 14.63
N VAL A 146 -17.24 -9.06 14.83
CA VAL A 146 -15.98 -8.85 15.54
C VAL A 146 -16.21 -8.40 16.98
N ASN A 147 -15.35 -8.83 17.88
CA ASN A 147 -15.38 -8.45 19.29
C ASN A 147 -14.49 -7.25 19.61
N THR A 148 -13.55 -6.88 18.72
CA THR A 148 -12.74 -5.66 18.90
C THR A 148 -13.66 -4.44 18.97
N ARG A 149 -13.50 -3.63 20.01
CA ARG A 149 -14.27 -2.39 20.22
C ARG A 149 -13.40 -1.17 19.93
N ALA A 150 -13.99 -0.16 19.31
CA ALA A 150 -13.40 1.15 19.11
C ALA A 150 -14.31 2.21 19.76
N THR A 151 -14.00 2.59 21.00
CA THR A 151 -14.82 3.54 21.77
C THR A 151 -14.25 4.95 21.64
N TYR A 152 -15.08 5.92 21.26
CA TYR A 152 -14.64 7.31 21.20
C TYR A 152 -14.64 7.95 22.60
N ASP A 153 -13.46 8.39 23.04
CA ASP A 153 -13.27 9.18 24.24
C ASP A 153 -13.36 10.67 23.87
N ARG A 154 -14.40 11.36 24.38
CA ARG A 154 -14.68 12.76 24.05
C ARG A 154 -13.68 13.72 24.69
N GLU A 155 -13.27 13.47 25.93
CA GLU A 155 -12.37 14.35 26.67
C GLU A 155 -10.98 14.34 26.03
N ARG A 156 -10.50 13.14 25.68
CA ARG A 156 -9.18 12.95 25.09
C ARG A 156 -9.18 13.02 23.56
N ARG A 157 -10.36 13.11 22.94
CA ARG A 157 -10.59 13.20 21.48
C ARG A 157 -9.87 12.10 20.70
N LEU A 158 -10.00 10.86 21.17
CA LEU A 158 -9.33 9.69 20.60
C LEU A 158 -10.25 8.46 20.57
N PHE A 159 -9.86 7.45 19.80
CA PHE A 159 -10.49 6.13 19.87
C PHE A 159 -9.66 5.20 20.74
N VAL A 160 -10.30 4.58 21.74
CA VAL A 160 -9.72 3.50 22.53
C VAL A 160 -10.04 2.18 21.82
N ILE A 161 -9.00 1.45 21.43
CA ILE A 161 -9.13 0.15 20.78
C ILE A 161 -8.93 -0.94 21.82
N ASP A 162 -9.95 -1.75 22.05
CA ASP A 162 -9.94 -2.86 23.01
C ASP A 162 -10.24 -4.19 22.30
N SER A 163 -9.52 -5.25 22.64
CA SER A 163 -9.67 -6.56 22.01
C SER A 163 -10.83 -7.39 22.58
N GLY A 164 -11.70 -6.83 23.42
CA GLY A 164 -12.91 -7.50 23.92
C GLY A 164 -12.67 -8.76 24.74
N GLY A 165 -11.51 -8.89 25.40
CA GLY A 165 -11.09 -10.11 26.12
C GLY A 165 -10.60 -11.24 25.20
N GLY A 166 -10.69 -12.50 25.66
CA GLY A 166 -10.06 -13.67 25.01
C GLY A 166 -10.51 -13.98 23.56
N GLY A 167 -11.56 -13.33 23.04
CA GLY A 167 -12.08 -13.57 21.69
C GLY A 167 -11.59 -12.63 20.59
N GLY A 168 -11.30 -11.35 20.89
CA GLY A 168 -11.04 -10.32 19.88
C GLY A 168 -9.56 -10.04 19.58
N GLY A 169 -8.66 -10.87 20.09
CA GLY A 169 -7.27 -10.87 19.61
C GLY A 169 -7.21 -11.19 18.11
N LYS A 170 -6.51 -10.35 17.33
CA LYS A 170 -6.32 -10.60 15.89
C LYS A 170 -5.55 -11.91 15.69
N LYS A 171 -6.08 -12.80 14.83
CA LYS A 171 -5.49 -14.12 14.62
C LYS A 171 -4.13 -13.95 13.95
N LYS A 172 -3.06 -14.31 14.65
CA LYS A 172 -1.72 -14.41 14.09
C LYS A 172 -1.60 -15.74 13.35
N ALA A 173 -0.95 -15.75 12.18
CA ALA A 173 -0.46 -16.99 11.62
C ALA A 173 0.60 -17.54 12.59
N THR A 174 0.31 -18.65 13.25
CA THR A 174 1.31 -19.41 14.02
C THR A 174 2.33 -19.96 13.03
N SER A 175 3.61 -19.62 13.22
CA SER A 175 4.70 -20.34 12.57
C SER A 175 4.60 -21.80 13.02
N ARG A 176 4.32 -22.70 12.07
CA ARG A 176 4.82 -24.07 12.16
C ARG A 176 6.20 -24.09 11.51
#